data_AF-A0A2S2KRZ3-F1
#
_entry.id   AF-A0A2S2KRZ3-F1
#
_cell.length_a   1.000
_cell.length_b   1.000
_cell.length_c   1.000
_cell.angle_alpha   90.00
_cell.angle_beta   90.00
_cell.angle_gamma   90.00
#
_symmetry.space_group_name_H-M   'P 1'
#
loop_
_entity.id
_entity.type
_entity.pdbx_description
1 polymer ?
#
loop_
_entity_poly.entity_id
_entity_poly.type
_entity_poly.pdbx_seq_one_letter_code
_entity_poly.pdbx_strand_id
1 'polypeptide(L)'
;MRNKIGVIINRLVYGFTFAFLYQIVIGIATSLLSLPLTGNIQDLISGVEQIDSQQGPWLVAWWIISTIIITVMALLIIRYKKYLSPYKDEKNIEVPPRITIVTAIIIGALISFLFFLLDSIIGLIIKSGTATDVEAIYQAAIVGDFVPLLISIIFSIVAGFIIVGVASKTSKVKEMTKDIGLQDITKISKILNKTKTQKTSLADTIGHSPGALIHVGQQRVENVRIDIVEYDPETITEKSDVKIEECLESKDKPNVSWINVIGIHDPKIIEAFGNSFEIHPLHQANIMNTELRPSIEISDNYIMIMLKMPHYTSETGKLELEQISIILAKDHVVTFQEIEADFFDQIRKRLRSKTGTIRNLKSDYLAYAIIDAIIDSYFLVIEKIGDITEDLEEELMQNPTAETMQTIQTLKRRMISLRKSIWPVREIIDFLGRDSTILISDNTRTYLRDVYNHVIQVIDTIEGLRDVIGGMLDTYLSSVSNRTNEVMKTLTIIASIFIPITFIASIYGTNFVYVPELQWEGSYFSMLTGMAIVSGMMILWFKRKKWL
;
A
#
# COMPACT_ATOMS: atom_id res chain seq x y z
N MET A 1 1.50 -3.82 3.95
CA MET A 1 2.29 -3.95 5.21
C MET A 1 2.63 -5.38 5.64
N ARG A 2 2.01 -6.43 5.08
CA ARG A 2 2.28 -7.85 5.44
C ARG A 2 3.59 -8.44 4.87
N ASN A 3 4.28 -7.69 4.00
CA ASN A 3 5.56 -8.09 3.44
C ASN A 3 6.74 -7.89 4.42
N LYS A 4 6.60 -7.06 5.47
CA LYS A 4 7.70 -6.82 6.42
C LYS A 4 7.88 -7.97 7.42
N ILE A 5 6.80 -8.51 7.97
CA ILE A 5 6.88 -9.57 9.00
C ILE A 5 7.30 -10.90 8.38
N GLY A 6 6.77 -11.26 7.20
CA GLY A 6 7.23 -12.45 6.46
C GLY A 6 8.70 -12.35 6.07
N VAL A 7 9.16 -11.19 5.60
CA VAL A 7 10.58 -10.94 5.32
C VAL A 7 11.43 -10.98 6.59
N ILE A 8 10.93 -10.48 7.72
CA ILE A 8 11.64 -10.53 9.02
C ILE A 8 11.75 -11.97 9.53
N ILE A 9 10.66 -12.75 9.50
CA ILE A 9 10.66 -14.16 9.90
C ILE A 9 11.58 -14.97 8.99
N ASN A 10 11.53 -14.75 7.68
CA ASN A 10 12.40 -15.45 6.75
C ASN A 10 13.87 -15.06 6.96
N ARG A 11 14.17 -13.77 7.19
CA ARG A 11 15.52 -13.29 7.56
C ARG A 11 16.00 -13.87 8.89
N LEU A 12 15.11 -14.04 9.87
CA LEU A 12 15.41 -14.70 11.14
C LEU A 12 15.70 -16.18 10.94
N VAL A 13 14.89 -16.90 10.16
CA VAL A 13 15.09 -18.33 9.86
C VAL A 13 16.39 -18.55 9.10
N TYR A 14 16.70 -17.73 8.09
CA TYR A 14 17.99 -17.76 7.37
C TYR A 14 19.16 -17.37 8.27
N GLY A 15 18.99 -16.37 9.14
CA GLY A 15 19.99 -15.99 10.12
C GLY A 15 20.28 -17.10 11.13
N PHE A 16 19.24 -17.80 11.59
CA PHE A 16 19.35 -18.94 12.51
C PHE A 16 19.98 -20.15 11.83
N THR A 17 19.57 -20.51 10.62
CA THR A 17 20.20 -21.61 9.86
C THR A 17 21.65 -21.29 9.54
N PHE A 18 21.99 -20.03 9.22
CA PHE A 18 23.36 -19.60 9.03
C PHE A 18 24.20 -19.70 10.31
N ALA A 19 23.69 -19.22 11.44
CA ALA A 19 24.37 -19.31 12.74
C ALA A 19 24.55 -20.77 13.18
N PHE A 20 23.56 -21.63 12.92
CA PHE A 20 23.60 -23.06 13.23
C PHE A 20 24.60 -23.81 12.37
N LEU A 21 24.63 -23.56 11.05
CA LEU A 21 25.63 -24.16 10.15
C LEU A 21 27.05 -23.69 10.49
N TYR A 22 27.20 -22.42 10.84
CA TYR A 22 28.47 -21.83 11.31
C TYR A 22 28.97 -22.51 12.60
N GLN A 23 28.09 -22.69 13.60
CA GLN A 23 28.44 -23.41 14.83
C GLN A 23 28.78 -24.88 14.58
N ILE A 24 28.11 -25.56 13.64
CA ILE A 24 28.43 -26.94 13.27
C ILE A 24 29.81 -27.02 12.61
N VAL A 25 30.12 -26.12 11.67
CA VAL A 25 31.41 -26.13 10.97
C VAL A 25 32.55 -25.79 11.92
N ILE A 26 32.38 -24.81 12.80
CA ILE A 26 33.37 -24.49 13.83
C ILE A 26 33.52 -25.63 14.83
N GLY A 27 32.42 -26.21 15.31
CA GLY A 27 32.45 -27.34 16.24
C GLY A 27 33.12 -28.60 15.67
N ILE A 28 32.91 -28.87 14.38
CA ILE A 28 33.60 -29.96 13.67
C ILE A 28 35.08 -29.62 13.49
N ALA A 29 35.43 -28.37 13.18
CA ALA A 29 36.82 -27.93 13.01
C ALA A 29 37.62 -27.89 14.32
N THR A 30 37.01 -27.47 15.44
CA THR A 30 37.62 -27.49 16.77
C THR A 30 37.77 -28.91 17.31
N SER A 31 36.82 -29.81 17.00
CA SER A 31 36.90 -31.23 17.35
C SER A 31 38.02 -31.96 16.58
N LEU A 32 38.25 -31.61 15.31
CA LEU A 32 39.24 -32.26 14.43
C LEU A 32 40.71 -31.91 14.73
N LEU A 33 41.00 -30.85 15.49
CA LEU A 33 42.36 -30.31 15.69
C LEU A 33 42.79 -30.21 17.15
N SER A 34 42.25 -31.06 18.03
CA SER A 34 42.69 -31.15 19.43
C SER A 34 44.16 -31.56 19.56
N LEU A 35 45.07 -30.58 19.51
CA LEU A 35 46.47 -30.72 19.94
C LEU A 35 46.80 -29.60 20.96
N PRO A 36 47.36 -29.95 22.12
CA PRO A 36 47.53 -29.03 23.24
C PRO A 36 48.76 -28.15 23.05
N LEU A 37 48.61 -26.82 23.21
CA LEU A 37 49.73 -25.90 23.38
C LEU A 37 49.72 -25.36 24.81
N THR A 38 50.77 -25.69 25.57
CA THR A 38 51.01 -25.32 26.95
C THR A 38 51.88 -24.05 27.03
N GLY A 39 51.38 -22.97 27.64
CA GLY A 39 52.20 -21.78 27.94
C GLY A 39 51.41 -20.62 28.53
N ASN A 40 51.91 -20.03 29.62
CA ASN A 40 51.26 -19.00 30.45
C ASN A 40 51.67 -17.58 29.99
N ILE A 41 50.83 -16.57 30.26
CA ILE A 41 50.95 -15.19 29.73
C ILE A 41 52.19 -14.42 30.21
N GLN A 42 52.89 -14.87 31.26
CA GLN A 42 54.19 -14.28 31.63
C GLN A 42 55.29 -14.52 30.59
N ASP A 43 55.12 -15.52 29.70
CA ASP A 43 56.01 -15.78 28.57
C ASP A 43 55.65 -14.98 27.32
N LEU A 44 54.54 -14.22 27.28
CA LEU A 44 54.16 -13.44 26.09
C LEU A 44 54.92 -12.10 25.99
N ILE A 45 55.39 -11.56 27.12
CA ILE A 45 56.17 -10.30 27.15
C ILE A 45 57.67 -10.58 26.95
N SER A 46 58.17 -11.75 27.32
CA SER A 46 59.52 -12.24 27.00
C SER A 46 59.59 -13.04 25.69
N GLY A 47 58.47 -13.59 25.23
CA GLY A 47 58.35 -14.44 24.04
C GLY A 47 58.13 -13.71 22.73
N VAL A 48 58.45 -12.41 22.64
CA VAL A 48 58.69 -11.75 21.35
C VAL A 48 60.12 -12.04 20.84
N GLU A 49 61.03 -12.47 21.71
CA GLU A 49 62.38 -12.94 21.33
C GLU A 49 62.50 -14.47 21.21
N GLN A 50 61.48 -15.24 21.60
CA GLN A 50 61.46 -16.72 21.53
C GLN A 50 60.23 -17.29 20.82
N ILE A 51 59.65 -16.55 19.86
CA ILE A 51 58.82 -17.22 18.85
C ILE A 51 59.78 -18.10 18.05
N ASP A 52 59.75 -19.40 18.30
CA ASP A 52 60.43 -20.35 17.44
C ASP A 52 60.02 -20.07 15.99
N SER A 53 61.04 -19.80 15.17
CA SER A 53 60.98 -19.17 13.85
C SER A 53 60.11 -19.90 12.81
N GLN A 54 59.46 -21.00 13.20
CA GLN A 54 58.64 -21.83 12.33
C GLN A 54 57.12 -21.74 12.57
N GLN A 55 56.56 -21.35 13.74
CA GLN A 55 55.12 -21.56 14.02
C GLN A 55 54.22 -20.30 14.01
N GLY A 56 54.75 -19.11 14.34
CA GLY A 56 54.00 -17.85 14.21
C GLY A 56 53.47 -17.56 12.80
N PRO A 57 54.23 -17.84 11.72
CA PRO A 57 53.76 -17.66 10.34
C PRO A 57 52.58 -18.57 9.98
N TRP A 58 52.48 -19.78 10.55
CA TRP A 58 51.38 -20.72 10.28
C TRP A 58 50.06 -20.29 10.91
N LEU A 59 50.10 -19.69 12.10
CA LEU A 59 48.91 -19.12 12.75
C LEU A 59 48.36 -17.93 11.96
N VAL A 60 49.23 -17.03 11.49
CA VAL A 60 48.85 -15.89 10.65
C VAL A 60 48.37 -16.37 9.27
N ALA A 61 49.04 -17.36 8.67
CA ALA A 61 48.61 -17.96 7.42
C ALA A 61 47.24 -18.64 7.54
N TRP A 62 46.98 -19.36 8.65
CA TRP A 62 45.69 -20.00 8.91
C TRP A 62 44.57 -18.98 9.12
N TRP A 63 44.85 -17.88 9.82
CA TRP A 63 43.89 -16.79 10.01
C TRP A 63 43.52 -16.14 8.68
N ILE A 64 44.51 -15.92 7.80
CA ILE A 64 44.29 -15.41 6.44
C ILE A 64 43.50 -16.42 5.60
N ILE A 65 43.84 -17.71 5.66
CA ILE A 65 43.17 -18.78 4.89
C ILE A 65 41.72 -18.97 5.34
N SER A 66 41.45 -19.03 6.64
CA SER A 66 40.09 -19.12 7.19
C SER A 66 39.23 -17.93 6.77
N THR A 67 39.79 -16.72 6.85
CA THR A 67 39.12 -15.48 6.38
C THR A 67 38.82 -15.54 4.88
N ILE A 68 39.74 -16.05 4.06
CA ILE A 68 39.54 -16.24 2.62
C ILE A 68 38.45 -17.29 2.35
N ILE A 69 38.46 -18.43 3.03
CA ILE A 69 37.47 -19.51 2.86
C ILE A 69 36.06 -19.02 3.25
N ILE A 70 35.94 -18.32 4.39
CA ILE A 70 34.69 -17.72 4.84
C ILE A 70 34.17 -16.72 3.81
N THR A 71 35.06 -15.88 3.26
CA THR A 71 34.72 -14.90 2.22
C THR A 71 34.28 -15.59 0.93
N VAL A 72 34.93 -16.68 0.52
CA VAL A 72 34.60 -17.45 -0.69
C VAL A 72 33.26 -18.19 -0.53
N MET A 73 33.01 -18.82 0.63
CA MET A 73 31.73 -19.47 0.94
C MET A 73 30.57 -18.46 0.94
N ALA A 74 30.77 -17.30 1.57
CA ALA A 74 29.78 -16.21 1.53
C ALA A 74 29.50 -15.75 0.10
N LEU A 75 30.54 -15.60 -0.73
CA LEU A 75 30.41 -15.23 -2.14
C LEU A 75 29.72 -16.32 -2.99
N LEU A 76 30.00 -17.60 -2.74
CA LEU A 76 29.33 -18.73 -3.42
C LEU A 76 27.83 -18.77 -3.06
N ILE A 77 27.46 -18.58 -1.80
CA ILE A 77 26.06 -18.55 -1.38
C ILE A 77 25.32 -17.36 -1.99
N ILE A 78 25.96 -16.19 -2.05
CA ILE A 78 25.40 -15.01 -2.75
C ILE A 78 25.23 -15.29 -4.26
N ARG A 79 26.19 -15.98 -4.88
CA ARG A 79 26.16 -16.35 -6.31
C ARG A 79 25.09 -17.39 -6.63
N TYR A 80 24.81 -18.34 -5.72
CA TYR A 80 23.83 -19.41 -5.89
C TYR A 80 22.47 -19.16 -5.22
N LYS A 81 22.23 -17.97 -4.64
CA LYS A 81 20.95 -17.52 -4.03
C LYS A 81 19.71 -17.78 -4.90
N LYS A 82 19.85 -17.79 -6.23
CA LYS A 82 18.77 -18.07 -7.19
C LYS A 82 18.22 -19.51 -7.10
N TYR A 83 18.98 -20.45 -6.55
CA TYR A 83 18.60 -21.87 -6.45
C TYR A 83 18.01 -22.27 -5.10
N LEU A 84 18.05 -21.38 -4.09
CA LEU A 84 17.49 -21.62 -2.75
C LEU A 84 16.11 -20.97 -2.51
N SER A 85 15.53 -20.30 -3.51
CA SER A 85 14.18 -19.74 -3.40
C SER A 85 13.13 -20.80 -3.78
N PRO A 86 12.15 -21.12 -2.91
CA PRO A 86 11.02 -22.00 -3.27
C PRO A 86 10.04 -21.33 -4.26
N TYR A 87 10.25 -20.06 -4.60
CA TYR A 87 9.40 -19.25 -5.47
C TYR A 87 10.09 -18.94 -6.81
N LYS A 88 10.49 -19.98 -7.54
CA LYS A 88 11.17 -19.80 -8.84
C LYS A 88 10.23 -19.28 -9.94
N ASP A 89 8.91 -19.40 -9.72
CA ASP A 89 7.87 -19.11 -10.72
C ASP A 89 6.97 -17.90 -10.37
N GLU A 90 7.18 -17.21 -9.26
CA GLU A 90 6.45 -15.98 -8.93
C GLU A 90 7.12 -14.73 -9.54
N LYS A 91 6.46 -14.13 -10.54
CA LYS A 91 6.97 -12.97 -11.31
C LYS A 91 7.19 -11.67 -10.51
N ASN A 92 6.74 -11.57 -9.25
CA ASN A 92 6.69 -10.30 -8.50
C ASN A 92 7.46 -10.29 -7.17
N ILE A 93 8.35 -11.26 -6.91
CA ILE A 93 9.25 -11.16 -5.76
C ILE A 93 10.53 -10.43 -6.17
N GLU A 94 10.64 -9.14 -5.81
CA GLU A 94 11.90 -8.40 -5.85
C GLU A 94 12.91 -9.04 -4.88
N VAL A 95 13.79 -9.88 -5.41
CA VAL A 95 14.95 -10.39 -4.69
C VAL A 95 15.89 -9.20 -4.47
N PRO A 96 16.28 -8.85 -3.22
CA PRO A 96 17.03 -7.63 -2.95
C PRO A 96 18.40 -7.63 -3.65
N PRO A 97 18.89 -6.45 -4.09
CA PRO A 97 20.05 -6.34 -4.96
C PRO A 97 21.34 -6.77 -4.25
N ARG A 98 22.30 -7.19 -5.09
CA ARG A 98 23.60 -7.80 -4.77
C ARG A 98 24.27 -7.18 -3.54
N ILE A 99 24.56 -8.01 -2.52
CA ILE A 99 25.60 -7.68 -1.52
C ILE A 99 26.90 -7.52 -2.30
N THR A 100 27.46 -6.31 -2.33
CA THR A 100 28.75 -6.06 -2.98
C THR A 100 29.89 -6.75 -2.24
N ILE A 101 30.95 -7.15 -2.96
CA ILE A 101 32.15 -7.77 -2.38
C ILE A 101 32.71 -6.92 -1.23
N VAL A 102 32.72 -5.58 -1.40
CA VAL A 102 33.16 -4.61 -0.38
C VAL A 102 32.33 -4.69 0.90
N THR A 103 31.01 -4.82 0.80
CA THR A 103 30.13 -4.97 1.97
C THR A 103 30.33 -6.31 2.68
N ALA A 104 30.64 -7.39 1.95
CA ALA A 104 30.96 -8.68 2.56
C ALA A 104 32.32 -8.64 3.31
N ILE A 105 33.32 -7.97 2.75
CA ILE A 105 34.64 -7.76 3.40
C ILE A 105 34.50 -6.93 4.68
N ILE A 106 33.72 -5.83 4.65
CA ILE A 106 33.50 -4.99 5.83
C ILE A 106 32.79 -5.77 6.94
N ILE A 107 31.77 -6.57 6.60
CA ILE A 107 31.06 -7.41 7.57
C ILE A 107 32.01 -8.47 8.16
N GLY A 108 32.82 -9.12 7.33
CA GLY A 108 33.83 -10.09 7.79
C GLY A 108 34.83 -9.48 8.76
N ALA A 109 35.39 -8.31 8.43
CA ALA A 109 36.34 -7.60 9.28
C ALA A 109 35.74 -7.16 10.63
N LEU A 110 34.48 -6.69 10.62
CA LEU A 110 33.76 -6.29 11.84
C LEU A 110 33.46 -7.48 12.74
N ILE A 111 33.09 -8.62 12.16
CA ILE A 111 32.85 -9.87 12.90
C ILE A 111 34.15 -10.37 13.52
N SER A 112 35.24 -10.45 12.75
CA SER A 112 36.55 -10.87 13.26
C SER A 112 37.06 -9.94 14.38
N PHE A 113 36.82 -8.63 14.27
CA PHE A 113 37.16 -7.68 15.33
C PHE A 113 36.30 -7.85 16.59
N LEU A 114 35.00 -8.16 16.44
CA LEU A 114 34.11 -8.40 17.57
C LEU A 114 34.47 -9.67 18.34
N PHE A 115 34.85 -10.73 17.63
CA PHE A 115 35.35 -11.97 18.24
C PHE A 115 36.71 -11.75 18.92
N PHE A 116 37.63 -11.00 18.31
CA PHE A 116 38.88 -10.61 18.97
C PHE A 116 38.66 -9.84 20.29
N LEU A 117 37.67 -8.94 20.32
CA LEU A 117 37.29 -8.21 21.52
C LEU A 117 36.64 -9.11 22.58
N LEU A 118 35.87 -10.10 22.14
CA LEU A 118 35.27 -11.10 23.03
C LEU A 118 36.36 -11.97 23.69
N ASP A 119 37.31 -12.50 22.91
CA ASP A 119 38.42 -13.31 23.42
C ASP A 119 39.29 -12.50 24.40
N SER A 120 39.52 -11.21 24.09
CA SER A 120 40.28 -10.31 24.96
C SER A 120 39.57 -10.01 26.29
N ILE A 121 38.22 -9.93 26.30
CA ILE A 121 37.44 -9.67 27.51
C ILE A 121 37.28 -10.95 28.36
N ILE A 122 37.05 -12.10 27.73
CA ILE A 122 36.95 -13.39 28.43
C ILE A 122 38.30 -13.74 29.09
N GLY A 123 39.41 -13.52 28.38
CA GLY A 123 40.77 -13.71 28.92
C GLY A 123 41.14 -12.78 30.08
N LEU A 124 40.46 -11.64 30.24
CA LEU A 124 40.63 -10.72 31.38
C LEU A 124 39.86 -11.19 32.64
N ILE A 125 38.77 -11.94 32.46
CA ILE A 125 37.87 -12.36 33.54
C ILE A 125 38.30 -13.72 34.10
N ILE A 126 38.78 -14.62 33.25
CA ILE A 126 39.16 -15.99 33.64
C ILE A 126 40.69 -16.12 33.63
N LYS A 127 41.32 -16.13 34.81
CA LYS A 127 42.72 -16.56 34.96
C LYS A 127 42.81 -18.09 34.98
N SER A 128 42.53 -18.76 33.86
CA SER A 128 42.83 -20.18 33.70
C SER A 128 43.69 -20.39 32.45
N GLY A 129 44.77 -21.17 32.60
CA GLY A 129 45.65 -21.57 31.49
C GLY A 129 45.00 -22.58 30.55
N THR A 130 43.83 -22.26 30.01
CA THR A 130 43.03 -23.14 29.15
C THR A 130 42.96 -22.59 27.73
N ALA A 131 43.08 -23.47 26.73
CA ALA A 131 43.47 -23.13 25.37
C ALA A 131 42.35 -22.65 24.42
N THR A 132 41.07 -22.56 24.82
CA THR A 132 39.98 -21.99 23.99
C THR A 132 38.87 -21.34 24.84
N ASP A 133 38.18 -20.32 24.31
CA ASP A 133 37.09 -19.59 24.99
C ASP A 133 35.90 -20.50 25.34
N VAL A 134 35.66 -21.52 24.52
CA VAL A 134 34.59 -22.52 24.76
C VAL A 134 34.92 -23.37 25.99
N GLU A 135 36.17 -23.78 26.16
CA GLU A 135 36.62 -24.53 27.33
C GLU A 135 36.58 -23.65 28.59
N ALA A 136 36.97 -22.38 28.49
CA ALA A 136 36.94 -21.43 29.60
C ALA A 136 35.50 -21.12 30.07
N ILE A 137 34.55 -20.93 29.13
CA ILE A 137 33.13 -20.75 29.44
C ILE A 137 32.54 -22.03 30.05
N TYR A 138 32.90 -23.21 29.54
CA TYR A 138 32.42 -24.49 30.05
C TYR A 138 32.92 -24.78 31.47
N GLN A 139 34.22 -24.54 31.74
CA GLN A 139 34.80 -24.70 33.07
C GLN A 139 34.24 -23.69 34.09
N ALA A 140 34.04 -22.43 33.68
CA ALA A 140 33.39 -21.42 34.53
C ALA A 140 31.95 -21.83 34.89
N ALA A 141 31.19 -22.35 33.92
CA ALA A 141 29.82 -22.83 34.14
C ALA A 141 29.74 -24.04 35.10
N ILE A 142 30.75 -24.92 35.10
CA ILE A 142 30.83 -26.06 36.05
C ILE A 142 31.04 -25.59 37.49
N VAL A 143 31.80 -24.51 37.69
CA VAL A 143 32.06 -23.91 39.01
C VAL A 143 30.91 -22.98 39.46
N GLY A 144 29.89 -22.81 38.61
CA GLY A 144 28.70 -21.99 38.89
C GLY A 144 28.84 -20.51 38.54
N ASP A 145 29.90 -20.12 37.83
CA ASP A 145 30.09 -18.76 37.32
C ASP A 145 29.59 -18.65 35.87
N PHE A 146 28.41 -18.04 35.71
CA PHE A 146 27.74 -17.87 34.42
C PHE A 146 28.06 -16.52 33.75
N VAL A 147 28.91 -15.68 34.35
CA VAL A 147 29.25 -14.35 33.81
C VAL A 147 29.89 -14.44 32.42
N PRO A 148 30.84 -15.35 32.13
CA PRO A 148 31.44 -15.48 30.80
C PRO A 148 30.42 -15.92 29.72
N LEU A 149 29.50 -16.82 30.08
CA LEU A 149 28.42 -17.27 29.20
C LEU A 149 27.48 -16.11 28.85
N LEU A 150 27.10 -15.29 29.84
CA LEU A 150 26.24 -14.13 29.66
C LEU A 150 26.87 -13.11 28.69
N ILE A 151 28.17 -12.84 28.86
CA ILE A 151 28.93 -11.91 28.00
C ILE A 151 28.99 -12.44 26.55
N SER A 152 29.24 -13.74 26.37
CA SER A 152 29.26 -14.39 25.05
C SER A 152 27.90 -14.32 24.34
N ILE A 153 26.79 -14.48 25.07
CA ILE A 153 25.45 -14.35 24.52
C ILE A 153 25.16 -12.91 24.10
N ILE A 154 25.51 -11.92 24.94
CA ILE A 154 25.33 -10.50 24.62
C ILE A 154 26.11 -10.12 23.36
N PHE A 155 27.37 -10.53 23.25
CA PHE A 155 28.19 -10.25 22.06
C PHE A 155 27.62 -10.92 20.79
N SER A 156 27.11 -12.16 20.89
CA SER A 156 26.47 -12.85 19.76
C SER A 156 25.20 -12.13 19.28
N ILE A 157 24.40 -11.60 20.21
CA ILE A 157 23.21 -10.81 19.90
C ILE A 157 23.61 -9.49 19.23
N VAL A 158 24.60 -8.77 19.76
CA VAL A 158 25.10 -7.51 19.19
C VAL A 158 25.67 -7.72 17.79
N ALA A 159 26.45 -8.79 17.58
CA ALA A 159 26.96 -9.19 16.26
C ALA A 159 25.80 -9.43 15.28
N GLY A 160 24.78 -10.17 15.69
CA GLY A 160 23.58 -10.43 14.89
C GLY A 160 22.83 -9.14 14.49
N PHE A 161 22.68 -8.19 15.42
CA PHE A 161 22.05 -6.90 15.13
C PHE A 161 22.87 -6.02 14.19
N ILE A 162 24.20 -6.02 14.30
CA ILE A 162 25.08 -5.29 13.38
C ILE A 162 24.97 -5.86 11.96
N ILE A 163 24.97 -7.19 11.81
CA ILE A 163 24.79 -7.88 10.52
C ILE A 163 23.46 -7.48 9.87
N VAL A 164 22.36 -7.55 10.63
CA VAL A 164 21.02 -7.19 10.16
C VAL A 164 20.91 -5.69 9.85
N GLY A 165 21.52 -4.83 10.67
CA GLY A 165 21.52 -3.39 10.52
C GLY A 165 22.29 -2.91 9.29
N VAL A 166 23.48 -3.47 9.04
CA VAL A 166 24.30 -3.14 7.87
C VAL A 166 23.66 -3.70 6.59
N ALA A 167 23.12 -4.93 6.61
CA ALA A 167 22.38 -5.51 5.49
C ALA A 167 21.08 -4.76 5.16
N SER A 168 20.49 -4.07 6.14
CA SER A 168 19.26 -3.29 6.03
C SER A 168 19.47 -1.88 5.46
N LYS A 169 20.58 -1.20 5.82
CA LYS A 169 20.81 0.22 5.48
C LYS A 169 21.47 0.48 4.12
N THR A 170 22.09 -0.51 3.47
CA THR A 170 22.89 -0.27 2.26
C THR A 170 22.12 -0.32 0.93
N SER A 171 20.85 -0.75 0.90
CA SER A 171 20.08 -0.76 -0.37
C SER A 171 19.62 0.64 -0.79
N LYS A 172 19.23 1.49 0.17
CA LYS A 172 18.58 2.78 -0.14
C LYS A 172 19.52 3.93 -0.51
N VAL A 173 20.79 3.89 -0.12
CA VAL A 173 21.73 5.01 -0.33
C VAL A 173 22.44 4.93 -1.70
N LYS A 174 22.65 3.71 -2.22
CA LYS A 174 23.35 3.48 -3.50
C LYS A 174 22.41 3.58 -4.72
N GLU A 175 21.12 3.29 -4.53
CA GLU A 175 20.06 3.50 -5.53
C GLU A 175 19.72 4.99 -5.68
N MET A 176 19.78 5.75 -4.56
CA MET A 176 19.48 7.19 -4.53
C MET A 176 20.60 8.08 -5.10
N THR A 177 21.78 7.52 -5.40
CA THR A 177 22.94 8.30 -5.90
C THR A 177 23.41 7.92 -7.30
N LYS A 178 22.84 6.86 -7.91
CA LYS A 178 23.33 6.36 -9.21
C LYS A 178 22.57 6.91 -10.42
N ASP A 179 21.34 7.38 -10.23
CA ASP A 179 20.47 7.90 -11.30
C ASP A 179 20.29 9.43 -11.27
N ILE A 180 21.06 10.16 -10.45
CA ILE A 180 21.01 11.63 -10.45
C ILE A 180 21.97 12.15 -11.53
N GLY A 181 21.57 12.01 -12.78
CA GLY A 181 22.12 12.82 -13.87
C GLY A 181 21.65 14.27 -13.72
N LEU A 182 22.55 15.25 -13.95
CA LEU A 182 22.24 16.68 -13.89
C LEU A 182 21.02 17.09 -14.74
N GLN A 183 20.69 16.31 -15.79
CA GLN A 183 19.53 16.53 -16.65
C GLN A 183 18.21 16.06 -16.02
N ASP A 184 18.26 15.07 -15.12
CA ASP A 184 17.10 14.64 -14.35
C ASP A 184 16.85 15.53 -13.15
N ILE A 185 17.85 16.26 -12.63
CA ILE A 185 17.61 17.34 -11.67
C ILE A 185 16.79 18.46 -12.31
N THR A 186 16.97 18.76 -13.61
CA THR A 186 16.12 19.74 -14.31
C THR A 186 14.71 19.21 -14.66
N LYS A 187 14.55 17.89 -14.84
CA LYS A 187 13.22 17.27 -14.96
C LYS A 187 12.53 17.15 -13.60
N ILE A 188 13.25 16.78 -12.55
CA ILE A 188 12.78 16.73 -11.17
C ILE A 188 12.51 18.15 -10.66
N SER A 189 13.27 19.17 -11.05
CA SER A 189 12.93 20.57 -10.79
C SER A 189 11.72 21.01 -11.61
N LYS A 190 11.52 20.51 -12.84
CA LYS A 190 10.27 20.74 -13.61
C LYS A 190 9.06 19.99 -13.03
N ILE A 191 9.26 18.83 -12.41
CA ILE A 191 8.22 18.02 -11.75
C ILE A 191 7.91 18.59 -10.35
N LEU A 192 8.92 19.08 -9.62
CA LEU A 192 8.78 19.82 -8.36
C LEU A 192 8.26 21.25 -8.59
N ASN A 193 8.53 21.86 -9.75
CA ASN A 193 7.95 23.13 -10.20
C ASN A 193 6.65 22.94 -11.00
N LYS A 194 6.13 21.72 -11.12
CA LYS A 194 4.74 21.52 -11.57
C LYS A 194 3.87 21.93 -10.38
N THR A 195 3.66 23.24 -10.31
CA THR A 195 2.67 23.99 -9.54
C THR A 195 2.37 23.33 -8.20
N LYS A 196 3.06 23.79 -7.16
CA LYS A 196 2.67 23.61 -5.75
C LYS A 196 1.18 23.97 -5.65
N THR A 197 0.32 22.99 -5.84
CA THR A 197 -1.13 23.19 -5.91
C THR A 197 -1.52 23.56 -4.50
N GLN A 198 -1.74 24.85 -4.28
CA GLN A 198 -2.20 25.37 -3.01
C GLN A 198 -3.55 24.71 -2.72
N LYS A 199 -3.54 23.72 -1.84
CA LYS A 199 -4.76 23.17 -1.27
C LYS A 199 -5.12 24.03 -0.07
N THR A 200 -6.07 24.94 -0.27
CA THR A 200 -6.64 25.74 0.82
C THR A 200 -7.71 24.88 1.49
N SER A 201 -7.66 24.81 2.81
CA SER A 201 -8.61 24.05 3.63
C SER A 201 -9.68 24.96 4.21
N LEU A 202 -10.80 24.38 4.67
CA LEU A 202 -11.84 25.14 5.36
C LEU A 202 -11.32 25.84 6.64
N ALA A 203 -10.25 25.32 7.26
CA ALA A 203 -9.63 25.97 8.42
C ALA A 203 -9.00 27.32 8.07
N ASP A 204 -8.56 27.51 6.81
CA ASP A 204 -7.92 28.73 6.34
C ASP A 204 -8.94 29.87 6.12
N THR A 205 -10.25 29.59 6.14
CA THR A 205 -11.29 30.61 6.05
C THR A 205 -11.72 31.18 7.41
N ILE A 206 -11.22 30.62 8.52
CA ILE A 206 -11.57 31.05 9.88
C ILE A 206 -11.07 32.48 10.12
N GLY A 207 -11.99 33.38 10.51
CA GLY A 207 -11.67 34.78 10.82
C GLY A 207 -11.88 35.75 9.66
N HIS A 208 -12.22 35.26 8.46
CA HIS A 208 -12.67 36.10 7.36
C HIS A 208 -14.14 36.54 7.52
N SER A 209 -14.51 37.65 6.87
CA SER A 209 -15.89 38.13 6.86
C SER A 209 -16.81 37.13 6.15
N PRO A 210 -18.07 36.96 6.60
CA PRO A 210 -19.06 36.19 5.86
C PRO A 210 -19.15 36.68 4.41
N GLY A 211 -19.04 35.76 3.45
CA GLY A 211 -19.06 36.08 2.01
C GLY A 211 -17.70 36.43 1.40
N ALA A 212 -16.59 36.31 2.14
CA ALA A 212 -15.26 36.43 1.56
C ALA A 212 -15.02 35.37 0.47
N LEU A 213 -14.62 35.82 -0.71
CA LEU A 213 -14.34 34.98 -1.87
C LEU A 213 -12.97 34.32 -1.73
N ILE A 214 -12.94 33.16 -1.10
CA ILE A 214 -11.74 32.35 -0.87
C ILE A 214 -11.96 30.99 -1.49
N HIS A 215 -11.08 30.61 -2.40
CA HIS A 215 -11.08 29.26 -2.97
C HIS A 215 -10.68 28.24 -1.90
N VAL A 216 -11.61 27.38 -1.50
CA VAL A 216 -11.38 26.22 -0.63
C VAL A 216 -11.42 24.97 -1.49
N GLY A 217 -10.33 24.21 -1.49
CA GLY A 217 -10.15 23.08 -2.39
C GLY A 217 -8.77 23.06 -3.03
N GLN A 218 -8.58 22.12 -3.95
CA GLN A 218 -7.37 22.05 -4.77
C GLN A 218 -7.61 22.82 -6.07
N GLN A 219 -6.76 23.78 -6.40
CA GLN A 219 -6.79 24.40 -7.72
C GLN A 219 -6.45 23.35 -8.78
N ARG A 220 -7.38 23.09 -9.72
CA ARG A 220 -7.24 22.05 -10.73
C ARG A 220 -6.82 22.57 -12.11
N VAL A 221 -7.02 23.87 -12.39
CA VAL A 221 -6.65 24.53 -13.65
C VAL A 221 -5.82 25.78 -13.37
N GLU A 222 -4.90 26.14 -14.29
CA GLU A 222 -4.05 27.33 -14.14
C GLU A 222 -4.82 28.61 -14.44
N ASN A 223 -5.50 28.65 -15.60
CA ASN A 223 -6.28 29.79 -16.06
C ASN A 223 -7.76 29.45 -16.07
N VAL A 224 -8.59 30.45 -15.77
CA VAL A 224 -10.04 30.33 -15.92
C VAL A 224 -10.41 30.52 -17.38
N ARG A 225 -11.21 29.59 -17.92
CA ARG A 225 -11.71 29.63 -19.29
C ARG A 225 -13.22 29.79 -19.25
N ILE A 226 -13.77 30.65 -20.12
CA ILE A 226 -15.21 30.86 -20.22
C ILE A 226 -15.66 30.50 -21.64
N ASP A 227 -16.59 29.56 -21.75
CA ASP A 227 -17.25 29.19 -22.99
C ASP A 227 -18.71 29.63 -22.95
N ILE A 228 -19.26 30.08 -24.08
CA ILE A 228 -20.65 30.50 -24.19
C ILE A 228 -21.33 29.82 -25.38
N VAL A 229 -22.54 29.32 -25.16
CA VAL A 229 -23.42 28.76 -26.17
C VAL A 229 -24.74 29.52 -26.13
N GLU A 230 -25.01 30.34 -27.15
CA GLU A 230 -26.30 31.01 -27.31
C GLU A 230 -27.10 30.28 -28.37
N TYR A 231 -28.36 29.96 -28.08
CA TYR A 231 -29.23 29.28 -29.04
C TYR A 231 -30.68 29.75 -29.00
N ASP A 232 -31.34 29.54 -30.12
CA ASP A 232 -32.78 29.64 -30.29
C ASP A 232 -33.25 28.41 -31.11
N PRO A 233 -34.56 28.25 -31.42
CA PRO A 233 -35.04 27.11 -32.20
C PRO A 233 -34.32 26.91 -33.56
N GLU A 234 -33.82 27.99 -34.17
CA GLU A 234 -33.23 27.99 -35.50
C GLU A 234 -31.70 28.04 -35.50
N THR A 235 -31.11 28.89 -34.68
CA THR A 235 -29.69 29.22 -34.70
C THR A 235 -28.98 28.78 -33.42
N ILE A 236 -27.68 28.54 -33.55
CA ILE A 236 -26.78 28.29 -32.42
C ILE A 236 -25.47 29.03 -32.71
N THR A 237 -24.93 29.67 -31.70
CA THR A 237 -23.60 30.27 -31.74
C THR A 237 -22.80 29.76 -30.55
N GLU A 238 -21.58 29.34 -30.83
CA GLU A 238 -20.65 28.82 -29.81
C GLU A 238 -19.38 29.65 -29.88
N LYS A 239 -18.94 30.16 -28.74
CA LYS A 239 -17.67 30.86 -28.59
C LYS A 239 -16.93 30.26 -27.39
N SER A 240 -15.63 30.12 -27.53
CA SER A 240 -14.76 29.57 -26.49
C SER A 240 -13.67 30.56 -26.12
N ASP A 241 -13.23 30.49 -24.87
CA ASP A 241 -12.22 31.40 -24.29
C ASP A 241 -12.59 32.88 -24.44
N VAL A 242 -13.82 33.20 -24.05
CA VAL A 242 -14.43 34.52 -24.21
C VAL A 242 -14.12 35.40 -23.01
N LYS A 243 -13.98 36.71 -23.25
CA LYS A 243 -13.83 37.69 -22.16
C LYS A 243 -15.13 37.83 -21.39
N ILE A 244 -15.00 38.08 -20.08
CA ILE A 244 -16.16 38.18 -19.19
C ILE A 244 -17.16 39.26 -19.63
N GLU A 245 -16.67 40.40 -20.14
CA GLU A 245 -17.53 41.49 -20.58
C GLU A 245 -18.47 41.07 -21.73
N GLU A 246 -17.96 40.31 -22.69
CA GLU A 246 -18.74 39.80 -23.83
C GLU A 246 -19.79 38.75 -23.38
N CYS A 247 -19.52 38.01 -22.30
CA CYS A 247 -20.50 37.11 -21.69
C CYS A 247 -21.60 37.86 -20.94
N LEU A 248 -21.28 38.99 -20.29
CA LEU A 248 -22.28 39.78 -19.55
C LEU A 248 -23.22 40.54 -20.50
N GLU A 249 -22.73 40.94 -21.67
CA GLU A 249 -23.54 41.56 -22.74
C GLU A 249 -24.60 40.61 -23.34
N SER A 250 -24.47 39.29 -23.18
CA SER A 250 -25.49 38.34 -23.66
C SER A 250 -26.81 38.46 -22.91
N LYS A 251 -26.81 39.05 -21.71
CA LYS A 251 -27.98 39.11 -20.81
C LYS A 251 -29.21 39.77 -21.42
N ASP A 252 -28.99 40.70 -22.34
CA ASP A 252 -30.05 41.51 -22.95
C ASP A 252 -30.63 40.89 -24.23
N LYS A 253 -30.13 39.73 -24.66
CA LYS A 253 -30.61 39.04 -25.86
C LYS A 253 -31.82 38.14 -25.55
N PRO A 254 -32.75 37.94 -26.49
CA PRO A 254 -33.92 37.07 -26.31
C PRO A 254 -33.60 35.56 -26.41
N ASN A 255 -32.35 35.19 -26.63
CA ASN A 255 -31.91 33.81 -26.85
C ASN A 255 -31.58 33.13 -25.52
N VAL A 256 -31.61 31.79 -25.49
CA VAL A 256 -31.12 31.06 -24.33
C VAL A 256 -29.60 31.07 -24.35
N SER A 257 -28.98 31.53 -23.25
CA SER A 257 -27.53 31.57 -23.11
C SER A 257 -27.05 30.57 -22.05
N TRP A 258 -26.13 29.70 -22.45
CA TRP A 258 -25.39 28.82 -21.57
C TRP A 258 -23.95 29.29 -21.45
N ILE A 259 -23.58 29.75 -20.25
CA ILE A 259 -22.22 30.19 -19.95
C ILE A 259 -21.54 29.14 -19.08
N ASN A 260 -20.45 28.56 -19.57
CA ASN A 260 -19.66 27.55 -18.86
C ASN A 260 -18.32 28.15 -18.41
N VAL A 261 -18.15 28.31 -17.11
CA VAL A 261 -16.95 28.83 -16.46
C VAL A 261 -16.13 27.65 -15.93
N ILE A 262 -14.93 27.47 -16.46
CA ILE A 262 -14.01 26.40 -16.09
C ILE A 262 -12.88 27.01 -15.26
N GLY A 263 -12.80 26.61 -13.99
CA GLY A 263 -11.90 27.18 -13.00
C GLY A 263 -12.62 28.17 -12.08
N ILE A 264 -12.75 27.81 -10.82
CA ILE A 264 -13.46 28.57 -9.78
C ILE A 264 -12.51 29.26 -8.78
N HIS A 265 -11.20 29.27 -9.07
CA HIS A 265 -10.18 29.78 -8.17
C HIS A 265 -9.99 31.30 -8.24
N ASP A 266 -10.47 31.98 -9.28
CA ASP A 266 -10.35 33.43 -9.44
C ASP A 266 -11.55 34.18 -8.84
N PRO A 267 -11.37 34.91 -7.72
CA PRO A 267 -12.45 35.66 -7.08
C PRO A 267 -13.08 36.73 -7.98
N LYS A 268 -12.30 37.36 -8.87
CA LYS A 268 -12.77 38.50 -9.68
C LYS A 268 -13.83 38.05 -10.68
N ILE A 269 -13.66 36.85 -11.24
CA ILE A 269 -14.59 36.27 -12.20
C ILE A 269 -15.89 35.92 -11.49
N ILE A 270 -15.81 35.27 -10.33
CA ILE A 270 -16.97 34.91 -9.52
C ILE A 270 -17.73 36.17 -9.07
N GLU A 271 -17.03 37.22 -8.63
CA GLU A 271 -17.62 38.50 -8.23
C GLU A 271 -18.33 39.19 -9.39
N ALA A 272 -17.74 39.20 -10.59
CA ALA A 272 -18.34 39.81 -11.77
C ALA A 272 -19.63 39.10 -12.22
N PHE A 273 -19.64 37.77 -12.25
CA PHE A 273 -20.88 37.00 -12.45
C PHE A 273 -21.88 37.26 -11.31
N GLY A 274 -21.38 37.30 -10.08
CA GLY A 274 -22.12 37.62 -8.87
C GLY A 274 -22.92 38.91 -8.98
N ASN A 275 -22.25 39.99 -9.36
CA ASN A 275 -22.84 41.31 -9.51
C ASN A 275 -23.82 41.39 -10.70
N SER A 276 -23.51 40.74 -11.83
CA SER A 276 -24.38 40.77 -13.00
C SER A 276 -25.68 39.99 -12.79
N PHE A 277 -25.64 38.83 -12.13
CA PHE A 277 -26.81 37.99 -11.87
C PHE A 277 -27.46 38.26 -10.50
N GLU A 278 -27.01 39.30 -9.78
CA GLU A 278 -27.50 39.68 -8.44
C GLU A 278 -27.42 38.52 -7.43
N ILE A 279 -26.37 37.71 -7.54
CA ILE A 279 -26.15 36.55 -6.67
C ILE A 279 -25.67 37.06 -5.32
N HIS A 280 -26.28 36.55 -4.24
CA HIS A 280 -25.93 36.97 -2.89
C HIS A 280 -24.46 36.65 -2.58
N PRO A 281 -23.69 37.52 -1.90
CA PRO A 281 -22.25 37.28 -1.64
C PRO A 281 -21.95 35.94 -0.93
N LEU A 282 -22.84 35.46 -0.06
CA LEU A 282 -22.71 34.13 0.56
C LEU A 282 -22.77 33.00 -0.48
N HIS A 283 -23.64 33.13 -1.48
CA HIS A 283 -23.78 32.13 -2.54
C HIS A 283 -22.57 32.15 -3.47
N GLN A 284 -22.02 33.33 -3.76
CA GLN A 284 -20.76 33.48 -4.50
C GLN A 284 -19.60 32.78 -3.77
N ALA A 285 -19.48 32.97 -2.45
CA ALA A 285 -18.47 32.30 -1.64
C ALA A 285 -18.65 30.77 -1.62
N ASN A 286 -19.89 30.27 -1.66
CA ASN A 286 -20.16 28.83 -1.74
C ASN A 286 -19.67 28.20 -3.05
N ILE A 287 -19.74 28.93 -4.18
CA ILE A 287 -19.21 28.44 -5.48
C ILE A 287 -17.72 28.12 -5.38
N MET A 288 -16.96 28.96 -4.65
CA MET A 288 -15.52 28.80 -4.45
C MET A 288 -15.14 27.76 -3.40
N ASN A 289 -16.12 27.17 -2.69
CA ASN A 289 -15.88 26.17 -1.66
C ASN A 289 -16.26 24.78 -2.15
N THR A 290 -15.26 23.99 -2.55
CA THR A 290 -15.46 22.66 -3.13
C THR A 290 -15.73 21.58 -2.08
N GLU A 291 -15.68 21.88 -0.79
CA GLU A 291 -15.93 20.90 0.28
C GLU A 291 -17.40 20.86 0.72
N LEU A 292 -18.24 21.75 0.18
CA LEU A 292 -19.67 21.79 0.50
C LEU A 292 -20.42 20.57 -0.03
N ARG A 293 -21.49 20.22 0.68
CA ARG A 293 -22.44 19.19 0.24
C ARG A 293 -23.34 19.77 -0.84
N PRO A 294 -23.93 18.92 -1.70
CA PRO A 294 -24.95 19.38 -2.62
C PRO A 294 -26.06 20.13 -1.88
N SER A 295 -26.47 21.25 -2.44
CA SER A 295 -27.52 22.10 -1.89
C SER A 295 -28.22 22.88 -3.01
N ILE A 296 -29.35 23.48 -2.64
CA ILE A 296 -30.12 24.39 -3.48
C ILE A 296 -30.36 25.68 -2.70
N GLU A 297 -30.15 26.80 -3.36
CA GLU A 297 -30.43 28.15 -2.86
C GLU A 297 -31.36 28.87 -3.83
N ILE A 298 -32.40 29.50 -3.31
CA ILE A 298 -33.46 30.11 -4.13
C ILE A 298 -33.54 31.59 -3.81
N SER A 299 -33.59 32.38 -4.85
CA SER A 299 -33.85 33.81 -4.81
C SER A 299 -34.97 34.15 -5.79
N ASP A 300 -35.45 35.39 -5.77
CA ASP A 300 -36.50 35.85 -6.68
C ASP A 300 -36.04 35.82 -8.14
N ASN A 301 -34.73 36.02 -8.38
CA ASN A 301 -34.16 36.20 -9.72
C ASN A 301 -33.39 34.98 -10.25
N TYR A 302 -32.98 34.05 -9.38
CA TYR A 302 -32.22 32.86 -9.76
C TYR A 302 -32.46 31.68 -8.81
N ILE A 303 -32.14 30.49 -9.31
CA ILE A 303 -31.98 29.26 -8.51
C ILE A 303 -30.53 28.83 -8.67
N MET A 304 -29.82 28.66 -7.56
CA MET A 304 -28.47 28.11 -7.55
C MET A 304 -28.50 26.68 -7.01
N ILE A 305 -27.92 25.75 -7.76
CA ILE A 305 -27.86 24.33 -7.44
C ILE A 305 -26.40 23.92 -7.43
N MET A 306 -25.93 23.36 -6.33
CA MET A 306 -24.59 22.80 -6.22
C MET A 306 -24.70 21.28 -6.19
N LEU A 307 -24.02 20.61 -7.12
CA LEU A 307 -23.99 19.16 -7.24
C LEU A 307 -22.55 18.65 -7.23
N LYS A 308 -22.40 17.34 -6.98
CA LYS A 308 -21.13 16.64 -7.12
C LYS A 308 -21.21 15.69 -8.31
N MET A 309 -20.29 15.84 -9.24
CA MET A 309 -20.15 14.97 -10.40
C MET A 309 -19.01 13.97 -10.16
N PRO A 310 -19.31 12.66 -10.00
CA PRO A 310 -18.29 11.64 -9.88
C PRO A 310 -17.66 11.33 -11.25
N HIS A 311 -16.34 11.22 -11.28
CA HIS A 311 -15.63 10.79 -12.48
C HIS A 311 -14.32 10.07 -12.12
N TYR A 312 -13.80 9.29 -13.07
CA TYR A 312 -12.48 8.69 -12.96
C TYR A 312 -11.45 9.57 -13.65
N THR A 313 -10.40 9.98 -12.92
CA THR A 313 -9.30 10.75 -13.53
C THR A 313 -8.55 9.89 -14.55
N SER A 314 -8.38 10.36 -15.78
CA SER A 314 -7.68 9.63 -16.85
C SER A 314 -6.24 9.24 -16.50
N GLU A 315 -5.54 10.07 -15.71
CA GLU A 315 -4.13 9.83 -15.34
C GLU A 315 -3.95 8.77 -14.26
N THR A 316 -4.84 8.71 -13.25
CA THR A 316 -4.63 7.90 -12.05
C THR A 316 -5.68 6.81 -11.85
N GLY A 317 -6.76 6.83 -12.63
CA GLY A 317 -7.91 5.93 -12.46
C GLY A 317 -8.61 6.07 -11.11
N LYS A 318 -8.37 7.17 -10.38
CA LYS A 318 -9.00 7.44 -9.08
C LYS A 318 -10.38 8.05 -9.30
N LEU A 319 -11.32 7.62 -8.47
CA LEU A 319 -12.62 8.26 -8.38
C LEU A 319 -12.48 9.60 -7.66
N GLU A 320 -12.86 10.67 -8.33
CA GLU A 320 -12.93 12.02 -7.78
C GLU A 320 -14.36 12.56 -7.88
N LEU A 321 -14.69 13.51 -7.02
CA LEU A 321 -15.96 14.22 -7.01
C LEU A 321 -15.68 15.68 -7.31
N GLU A 322 -16.09 16.13 -8.47
CA GLU A 322 -16.02 17.53 -8.87
C GLU A 322 -17.28 18.27 -8.41
N GLN A 323 -17.14 19.48 -7.88
CA GLN A 323 -18.27 20.38 -7.68
C GLN A 323 -18.70 21.01 -8.99
N ILE A 324 -20.00 20.96 -9.26
CA ILE A 324 -20.61 21.72 -10.35
C ILE A 324 -21.68 22.61 -9.75
N SER A 325 -21.50 23.93 -9.88
CA SER A 325 -22.50 24.91 -9.47
C SER A 325 -23.25 25.39 -10.70
N ILE A 326 -24.58 25.31 -10.65
CA ILE A 326 -25.50 25.68 -11.73
C ILE A 326 -26.31 26.87 -11.23
N ILE A 327 -26.35 27.94 -12.01
CA ILE A 327 -27.20 29.09 -11.76
C ILE A 327 -28.22 29.17 -12.88
N LEU A 328 -29.47 28.91 -12.54
CA LEU A 328 -30.61 29.07 -13.44
C LEU A 328 -31.22 30.45 -13.22
N ALA A 329 -31.22 31.27 -14.25
CA ALA A 329 -31.93 32.55 -14.31
C ALA A 329 -32.82 32.58 -15.56
N LYS A 330 -33.59 33.65 -15.72
CA LYS A 330 -34.49 33.80 -16.87
C LYS A 330 -33.68 33.79 -18.17
N ASP A 331 -33.95 32.79 -19.02
CA ASP A 331 -33.29 32.55 -20.30
C ASP A 331 -31.74 32.35 -20.21
N HIS A 332 -31.19 32.16 -19.00
CA HIS A 332 -29.75 31.99 -18.76
C HIS A 332 -29.44 30.79 -17.86
N VAL A 333 -28.38 30.06 -18.20
CA VAL A 333 -27.78 29.04 -17.33
C VAL A 333 -26.28 29.31 -17.23
N VAL A 334 -25.77 29.48 -16.02
CA VAL A 334 -24.31 29.57 -15.76
C VAL A 334 -23.86 28.32 -15.03
N THR A 335 -22.86 27.62 -15.57
CA THR A 335 -22.22 26.47 -14.93
C THR A 335 -20.80 26.81 -14.53
N PHE A 336 -20.44 26.49 -13.29
CA PHE A 336 -19.08 26.62 -12.76
C PHE A 336 -18.49 25.23 -12.54
N GLN A 337 -17.33 24.96 -13.14
CA GLN A 337 -16.61 23.68 -13.09
C GLN A 337 -15.21 23.86 -12.48
N GLU A 338 -14.67 22.82 -11.86
CA GLU A 338 -13.32 22.83 -11.33
C GLU A 338 -12.29 22.47 -12.41
N ILE A 339 -12.64 21.54 -13.30
CA ILE A 339 -11.73 20.98 -14.32
C ILE A 339 -12.24 21.21 -15.74
N GLU A 340 -11.29 21.25 -16.67
CA GLU A 340 -11.57 21.20 -18.09
C GLU A 340 -11.92 19.75 -18.48
N ALA A 341 -13.21 19.42 -18.41
CA ALA A 341 -13.72 18.10 -18.76
C ALA A 341 -14.99 18.17 -19.61
N ASP A 342 -15.02 17.38 -20.68
CA ASP A 342 -16.07 17.37 -21.70
C ASP A 342 -17.32 16.57 -21.32
N PHE A 343 -17.69 16.56 -20.03
CA PHE A 343 -18.85 15.83 -19.54
C PHE A 343 -20.17 16.27 -20.17
N PHE A 344 -20.26 17.54 -20.56
CA PHE A 344 -21.45 18.12 -21.19
C PHE A 344 -21.39 18.15 -22.72
N ASP A 345 -20.41 17.50 -23.36
CA ASP A 345 -20.30 17.47 -24.83
C ASP A 345 -21.52 16.79 -25.47
N GLN A 346 -22.16 15.83 -24.80
CA GLN A 346 -23.41 15.23 -25.30
C GLN A 346 -24.54 16.27 -25.41
N ILE A 347 -24.61 17.20 -24.46
CA ILE A 347 -25.59 18.30 -24.47
C ILE A 347 -25.26 19.25 -25.63
N ARG A 348 -23.98 19.63 -25.79
CA ARG A 348 -23.51 20.46 -26.92
C ARG A 348 -23.82 19.80 -28.27
N LYS A 349 -23.59 18.49 -28.41
CA LYS A 349 -23.94 17.71 -29.60
C LYS A 349 -25.44 17.76 -29.90
N ARG A 350 -26.29 17.52 -28.90
CA ARG A 350 -27.76 17.60 -29.05
C ARG A 350 -28.22 19.00 -29.46
N LEU A 351 -27.60 20.03 -28.89
CA LEU A 351 -27.80 21.42 -29.30
C LEU A 351 -27.39 21.60 -30.77
N ARG A 352 -26.17 21.22 -31.18
CA ARG A 352 -25.70 21.36 -32.59
C ARG A 352 -26.58 20.64 -33.60
N SER A 353 -27.00 19.41 -33.32
CA SER A 353 -27.73 18.55 -34.27
C SER A 353 -29.25 18.80 -34.34
N LYS A 354 -29.78 19.80 -33.61
CA LYS A 354 -31.24 20.03 -33.45
C LYS A 354 -31.99 18.74 -33.02
N THR A 355 -31.33 17.86 -32.27
CA THR A 355 -31.93 16.56 -31.91
C THR A 355 -32.79 16.68 -30.66
N GLY A 356 -34.06 16.30 -30.77
CA GLY A 356 -35.03 16.38 -29.68
C GLY A 356 -35.62 17.78 -29.48
N THR A 357 -36.08 18.08 -28.27
CA THR A 357 -36.81 19.31 -27.93
C THR A 357 -35.94 20.40 -27.29
N ILE A 358 -34.64 20.16 -27.10
CA ILE A 358 -33.76 21.01 -26.28
C ILE A 358 -33.69 22.48 -26.76
N ARG A 359 -33.71 22.73 -28.08
CA ARG A 359 -33.72 24.10 -28.63
C ARG A 359 -35.07 24.80 -28.57
N ASN A 360 -36.16 24.03 -28.47
CA ASN A 360 -37.52 24.57 -28.43
C ASN A 360 -37.95 24.93 -26.99
N LEU A 361 -37.16 24.53 -26.00
CA LEU A 361 -37.39 24.78 -24.59
C LEU A 361 -36.39 25.82 -24.07
N LYS A 362 -36.69 26.38 -22.90
CA LYS A 362 -35.96 27.52 -22.33
C LYS A 362 -34.80 27.05 -21.44
N SER A 363 -34.20 28.00 -20.72
CA SER A 363 -33.08 27.76 -19.80
C SER A 363 -33.37 26.72 -18.72
N ASP A 364 -34.63 26.57 -18.32
CA ASP A 364 -35.07 25.57 -17.33
C ASP A 364 -34.86 24.13 -17.81
N TYR A 365 -35.19 23.84 -19.06
CA TYR A 365 -34.94 22.53 -19.65
C TYR A 365 -33.44 22.26 -19.84
N LEU A 366 -32.66 23.29 -20.20
CA LEU A 366 -31.20 23.16 -20.27
C LEU A 366 -30.60 22.82 -18.89
N ALA A 367 -31.04 23.52 -17.84
CA ALA A 367 -30.62 23.23 -16.47
C ALA A 367 -30.99 21.78 -16.07
N TYR A 368 -32.20 21.32 -16.41
CA TYR A 368 -32.58 19.91 -16.28
C TYR A 368 -31.59 18.98 -17.00
N ALA A 369 -31.28 19.23 -18.28
CA ALA A 369 -30.40 18.37 -19.07
C ALA A 369 -28.97 18.29 -18.48
N ILE A 370 -28.48 19.38 -17.89
CA ILE A 370 -27.19 19.41 -17.18
C ILE A 370 -27.25 18.58 -15.90
N ILE A 371 -28.32 18.75 -15.10
CA ILE A 371 -28.54 17.95 -13.89
C ILE A 371 -28.62 16.46 -14.24
N ASP A 372 -29.41 16.10 -15.26
CA ASP A 372 -29.58 14.72 -15.74
C ASP A 372 -28.24 14.10 -16.13
N ALA A 373 -27.41 14.82 -16.91
CA ALA A 373 -26.06 14.37 -17.25
C ALA A 373 -25.15 14.17 -16.03
N ILE A 374 -25.30 14.99 -14.99
CA ILE A 374 -24.57 14.80 -13.72
C ILE A 374 -25.06 13.53 -13.02
N ILE A 375 -26.37 13.27 -12.97
CA ILE A 375 -26.92 12.06 -12.35
C ILE A 375 -26.49 10.82 -13.13
N ASP A 376 -26.53 10.86 -14.47
CA ASP A 376 -26.10 9.76 -15.33
C ASP A 376 -24.65 9.33 -15.10
N SER A 377 -23.78 10.28 -14.75
CA SER A 377 -22.38 9.97 -14.42
C SER A 377 -22.22 9.07 -13.20
N TYR A 378 -23.19 9.05 -12.28
CA TYR A 378 -23.18 8.11 -11.15
C TYR A 378 -23.34 6.66 -11.63
N PHE A 379 -24.19 6.39 -12.62
CA PHE A 379 -24.36 5.04 -13.15
C PHE A 379 -23.06 4.49 -13.72
N LEU A 380 -22.34 5.28 -14.52
CA LEU A 380 -21.03 4.90 -15.07
C LEU A 380 -20.02 4.54 -13.98
N VAL A 381 -20.04 5.27 -12.86
CA VAL A 381 -19.12 5.02 -11.74
C VAL A 381 -19.51 3.80 -10.94
N ILE A 382 -20.81 3.61 -10.71
CA ILE A 382 -21.39 2.50 -9.96
C ILE A 382 -21.20 1.18 -10.72
N GLU A 383 -21.42 1.15 -12.03
CA GLU A 383 -21.20 -0.02 -12.89
C GLU A 383 -19.76 -0.53 -12.73
N LYS A 384 -18.77 0.35 -12.91
CA LYS A 384 -17.36 -0.01 -12.73
C LYS A 384 -17.02 -0.44 -11.30
N ILE A 385 -17.71 0.07 -10.29
CA ILE A 385 -17.54 -0.40 -8.91
C ILE A 385 -18.18 -1.77 -8.73
N GLY A 386 -19.32 -2.03 -9.37
CA GLY A 386 -19.95 -3.34 -9.45
C GLY A 386 -18.99 -4.38 -10.01
N ASP A 387 -18.39 -4.12 -11.18
CA ASP A 387 -17.42 -5.03 -11.80
C ASP A 387 -16.25 -5.34 -10.85
N ILE A 388 -15.66 -4.30 -10.23
CA ILE A 388 -14.55 -4.49 -9.27
C ILE A 388 -15.03 -5.27 -8.02
N THR A 389 -16.29 -5.13 -7.63
CA THR A 389 -16.87 -5.84 -6.49
C THR A 389 -17.03 -7.33 -6.82
N GLU A 390 -17.54 -7.66 -8.00
CA GLU A 390 -17.68 -9.05 -8.47
C GLU A 390 -16.32 -9.76 -8.56
N ASP A 391 -15.31 -9.12 -9.17
CA ASP A 391 -13.94 -9.64 -9.25
C ASP A 391 -13.35 -9.93 -7.85
N LEU A 392 -13.60 -9.02 -6.90
CA LEU A 392 -13.10 -9.12 -5.54
C LEU A 392 -13.79 -10.24 -4.75
N GLU A 393 -15.07 -10.48 -5.03
CA GLU A 393 -15.84 -11.59 -4.46
C GLU A 393 -15.25 -12.94 -4.87
N GLU A 394 -14.88 -13.11 -6.14
CA GLU A 394 -14.20 -14.30 -6.62
C GLU A 394 -12.81 -14.47 -5.97
N GLU A 395 -12.03 -13.38 -5.88
CA GLU A 395 -10.71 -13.40 -5.24
C GLU A 395 -10.78 -13.86 -3.77
N LEU A 396 -11.81 -13.43 -3.03
CA LEU A 396 -12.04 -13.77 -1.63
C LEU A 396 -12.30 -15.27 -1.42
N MET A 397 -12.98 -15.92 -2.35
CA MET A 397 -13.26 -17.36 -2.30
C MET A 397 -12.03 -18.20 -2.62
N GLN A 398 -11.13 -17.70 -3.46
CA GLN A 398 -9.96 -18.46 -3.93
C GLN A 398 -8.73 -18.23 -3.04
N ASN A 399 -8.18 -17.02 -3.03
CA ASN A 399 -6.87 -16.74 -2.44
C ASN A 399 -6.76 -15.29 -1.94
N PRO A 400 -7.41 -14.94 -0.81
CA PRO A 400 -7.35 -13.59 -0.30
C PRO A 400 -5.94 -13.17 0.12
N THR A 401 -5.54 -11.97 -0.29
CA THR A 401 -4.24 -11.36 0.00
C THR A 401 -4.36 -10.18 1.00
N ALA A 402 -3.25 -9.53 1.33
CA ALA A 402 -3.31 -8.28 2.10
C ALA A 402 -3.84 -7.11 1.25
N GLU A 403 -3.73 -7.19 -0.06
CA GLU A 403 -4.17 -6.14 -1.00
C GLU A 403 -5.68 -6.18 -1.16
N THR A 404 -6.29 -7.38 -1.19
CA THR A 404 -7.75 -7.59 -1.18
C THR A 404 -8.42 -6.76 -0.09
N MET A 405 -7.91 -6.82 1.15
CA MET A 405 -8.40 -6.02 2.28
C MET A 405 -8.31 -4.51 2.03
N GLN A 406 -7.21 -4.04 1.41
CA GLN A 406 -7.06 -2.61 1.10
C GLN A 406 -8.03 -2.16 0.02
N THR A 407 -8.31 -3.02 -0.96
CA THR A 407 -9.33 -2.81 -1.99
C THR A 407 -10.71 -2.71 -1.37
N ILE A 408 -11.12 -3.66 -0.52
CA ILE A 408 -12.41 -3.63 0.22
C ILE A 408 -12.57 -2.30 0.97
N GLN A 409 -11.56 -1.88 1.73
CA GLN A 409 -11.61 -0.62 2.49
C GLN A 409 -11.65 0.62 1.59
N THR A 410 -11.07 0.54 0.39
CA THR A 410 -11.12 1.63 -0.58
C THR A 410 -12.50 1.72 -1.22
N LEU A 411 -13.09 0.60 -1.63
CA LEU A 411 -14.46 0.54 -2.14
C LEU A 411 -15.46 1.04 -1.09
N LYS A 412 -15.33 0.60 0.17
CA LYS A 412 -16.18 1.07 1.28
C LYS A 412 -16.12 2.59 1.44
N ARG A 413 -14.93 3.19 1.38
CA ARG A 413 -14.76 4.66 1.44
C ARG A 413 -15.38 5.36 0.23
N ARG A 414 -15.22 4.80 -0.97
CA ARG A 414 -15.86 5.32 -2.21
C ARG A 414 -17.38 5.30 -2.09
N MET A 415 -17.99 4.20 -1.62
CA MET A 415 -19.43 4.11 -1.39
C MET A 415 -19.94 5.16 -0.40
N ILE A 416 -19.23 5.37 0.70
CA ILE A 416 -19.60 6.42 1.67
C ILE A 416 -19.55 7.81 1.01
N SER A 417 -18.53 8.08 0.19
CA SER A 417 -18.38 9.36 -0.50
C SER A 417 -19.48 9.59 -1.53
N LEU A 418 -19.81 8.57 -2.35
CA LEU A 418 -20.91 8.64 -3.32
C LEU A 418 -22.25 8.83 -2.62
N ARG A 419 -22.54 8.04 -1.58
CA ARG A 419 -23.78 8.17 -0.79
C ARG A 419 -23.95 9.58 -0.23
N LYS A 420 -22.91 10.14 0.39
CA LYS A 420 -22.93 11.51 0.94
C LYS A 420 -23.20 12.58 -0.14
N SER A 421 -22.85 12.28 -1.39
CA SER A 421 -22.98 13.19 -2.52
C SER A 421 -24.32 13.07 -3.23
N ILE A 422 -24.88 11.87 -3.37
CA ILE A 422 -26.17 11.69 -4.06
C ILE A 422 -27.37 11.88 -3.14
N TRP A 423 -27.26 11.55 -1.84
CA TRP A 423 -28.42 11.55 -0.94
C TRP A 423 -29.13 12.91 -0.83
N PRO A 424 -28.42 14.05 -0.65
CA PRO A 424 -29.07 15.36 -0.62
C PRO A 424 -29.73 15.73 -1.94
N VAL A 425 -29.24 15.20 -3.06
CA VAL A 425 -29.77 15.49 -4.40
C VAL A 425 -31.21 15.03 -4.52
N ARG A 426 -31.61 13.96 -3.83
CA ARG A 426 -33.01 13.53 -3.77
C ARG A 426 -33.94 14.67 -3.31
N GLU A 427 -33.57 15.37 -2.24
CA GLU A 427 -34.36 16.47 -1.69
C GLU A 427 -34.36 17.68 -2.63
N ILE A 428 -33.21 17.96 -3.26
CA ILE A 428 -33.07 19.03 -4.27
C ILE A 428 -34.01 18.79 -5.46
N ILE A 429 -34.00 17.58 -6.04
CA ILE A 429 -34.83 17.27 -7.22
C ILE A 429 -36.30 17.18 -6.84
N ASP A 430 -36.65 16.63 -5.67
CA ASP A 430 -38.04 16.60 -5.18
C ASP A 430 -38.59 18.02 -5.01
N PHE A 431 -37.77 18.92 -4.44
CA PHE A 431 -38.10 20.34 -4.32
C PHE A 431 -38.36 20.96 -5.70
N LEU A 432 -37.43 20.83 -6.64
CA LEU A 432 -37.56 21.39 -8.00
C LEU A 432 -38.77 20.83 -8.77
N GLY A 433 -39.14 19.57 -8.50
CA GLY A 433 -40.26 18.90 -9.15
C GLY A 433 -41.63 19.22 -8.56
N ARG A 434 -41.71 19.67 -7.30
CA ARG A 434 -42.97 19.98 -6.60
C ARG A 434 -43.27 21.47 -6.52
N ASP A 435 -42.29 22.25 -6.09
CA ASP A 435 -42.52 23.64 -5.70
C ASP A 435 -42.62 24.55 -6.92
N SER A 436 -43.56 25.49 -6.86
CA SER A 436 -43.80 26.42 -7.94
C SER A 436 -42.83 27.60 -7.89
N THR A 437 -41.71 27.44 -8.57
CA THR A 437 -40.81 28.56 -8.88
C THR A 437 -41.18 29.17 -10.23
N ILE A 438 -40.99 30.48 -10.39
CA ILE A 438 -41.27 31.21 -11.64
C ILE A 438 -40.33 30.76 -12.77
N LEU A 439 -39.15 30.26 -12.42
CA LEU A 439 -38.10 29.88 -13.35
C LEU A 439 -38.27 28.47 -13.94
N ILE A 440 -39.11 27.60 -13.35
CA ILE A 440 -39.27 26.21 -13.80
C ILE A 440 -40.68 26.01 -14.35
N SER A 441 -40.77 25.70 -15.65
CA SER A 441 -42.06 25.42 -16.30
C SER A 441 -42.63 24.04 -15.93
N ASP A 442 -43.95 23.90 -16.00
CA ASP A 442 -44.63 22.62 -15.72
C ASP A 442 -44.19 21.49 -16.65
N ASN A 443 -43.81 21.83 -17.89
CA ASN A 443 -43.26 20.86 -18.84
C ASN A 443 -41.94 20.26 -18.30
N THR A 444 -41.01 21.12 -17.84
CA THR A 444 -39.72 20.71 -17.26
C THR A 444 -39.89 19.90 -15.97
N ARG A 445 -40.95 20.14 -15.18
CA ARG A 445 -41.23 19.33 -13.98
C ARG A 445 -41.49 17.86 -14.26
N THR A 446 -42.05 17.53 -15.43
CA THR A 446 -42.24 16.13 -15.82
C THR A 446 -40.90 15.42 -15.99
N TYR A 447 -39.92 16.10 -16.58
CA TYR A 447 -38.55 15.59 -16.74
C TYR A 447 -37.82 15.52 -15.40
N LEU A 448 -37.98 16.49 -14.51
CA LEU A 448 -37.39 16.47 -13.16
C LEU A 448 -37.90 15.28 -12.31
N ARG A 449 -39.14 14.82 -12.52
CA ARG A 449 -39.65 13.59 -11.87
C ARG A 449 -38.93 12.35 -12.36
N ASP A 450 -38.49 12.32 -13.61
CA ASP A 450 -37.68 11.22 -14.14
C ASP A 450 -36.29 11.21 -13.50
N VAL A 451 -35.63 12.38 -13.42
CA VAL A 451 -34.37 12.54 -12.67
C VAL A 451 -34.52 12.10 -11.22
N TYR A 452 -35.64 12.43 -10.57
CA TYR A 452 -35.91 11.99 -9.21
C TYR A 452 -35.87 10.45 -9.12
N ASN A 453 -36.50 9.74 -10.06
CA ASN A 453 -36.46 8.29 -10.10
C ASN A 453 -35.04 7.76 -10.33
N HIS A 454 -34.27 8.38 -11.23
CA HIS A 454 -32.86 8.02 -11.44
C HIS A 454 -32.03 8.22 -10.17
N VAL A 455 -32.23 9.31 -9.44
CA VAL A 455 -31.55 9.56 -8.15
C VAL A 455 -31.89 8.47 -7.13
N ILE A 456 -33.15 8.05 -7.01
CA ILE A 456 -33.55 6.94 -6.13
C ILE A 456 -32.85 5.65 -6.56
N GLN A 457 -32.86 5.32 -7.84
CA GLN A 457 -32.19 4.13 -8.37
C GLN A 457 -30.69 4.13 -8.08
N VAL A 458 -30.01 5.27 -8.26
CA VAL A 458 -28.59 5.44 -7.90
C VAL A 458 -28.38 5.21 -6.41
N ILE A 459 -29.23 5.76 -5.54
CA ILE A 459 -29.16 5.58 -4.09
C ILE A 459 -29.31 4.09 -3.73
N ASP A 460 -30.35 3.42 -4.24
CA ASP A 460 -30.64 2.01 -3.94
C ASP A 460 -29.48 1.11 -4.39
N THR A 461 -28.90 1.39 -5.57
CA THR A 461 -27.75 0.63 -6.08
C THR A 461 -26.50 0.83 -5.22
N ILE A 462 -26.24 2.06 -4.75
CA ILE A 462 -25.13 2.35 -3.82
C ILE A 462 -25.35 1.63 -2.48
N GLU A 463 -26.56 1.61 -1.95
CA GLU A 463 -26.88 0.91 -0.71
C GLU A 463 -26.65 -0.61 -0.87
N GLY A 464 -27.13 -1.20 -1.96
CA GLY A 464 -26.92 -2.61 -2.28
C GLY A 464 -25.43 -2.98 -2.38
N LEU A 465 -24.65 -2.23 -3.16
CA LEU A 465 -23.21 -2.45 -3.26
C LEU A 465 -22.50 -2.26 -1.91
N ARG A 466 -22.89 -1.28 -1.11
CA ARG A 466 -22.31 -1.07 0.21
C ARG A 466 -22.56 -2.27 1.12
N ASP A 467 -23.74 -2.87 1.06
CA ASP A 467 -24.08 -4.02 1.88
C ASP A 467 -23.27 -5.27 1.45
N VAL A 468 -23.11 -5.49 0.14
CA VAL A 468 -22.21 -6.53 -0.41
C VAL A 468 -20.76 -6.31 0.06
N ILE A 469 -20.20 -5.11 -0.15
CA ILE A 469 -18.85 -4.74 0.29
C ILE A 469 -18.72 -4.85 1.82
N GLY A 470 -19.80 -4.62 2.57
CA GLY A 470 -19.87 -4.81 4.01
C GLY A 470 -19.64 -6.28 4.40
N GLY A 471 -20.35 -7.21 3.75
CA GLY A 471 -20.23 -8.65 3.97
C GLY A 471 -18.89 -9.24 3.52
N MET A 472 -18.23 -8.65 2.53
CA MET A 472 -16.91 -9.08 2.06
C MET A 472 -15.83 -9.09 3.15
N LEU A 473 -15.92 -8.19 4.14
CA LEU A 473 -14.96 -8.17 5.24
C LEU A 473 -15.06 -9.44 6.11
N ASP A 474 -16.28 -9.90 6.37
CA ASP A 474 -16.54 -11.11 7.14
C ASP A 474 -16.16 -12.36 6.34
N THR A 475 -16.43 -12.35 5.04
CA THR A 475 -15.97 -13.40 4.10
C THR A 475 -14.45 -13.48 4.06
N TYR A 476 -13.75 -12.33 4.01
CA TYR A 476 -12.29 -12.26 4.07
C TYR A 476 -11.73 -12.91 5.34
N LEU A 477 -12.28 -12.52 6.50
CA LEU A 477 -11.82 -13.06 7.80
C LEU A 477 -12.07 -14.57 7.89
N SER A 478 -13.22 -15.03 7.41
CA SER A 478 -13.57 -16.45 7.36
C SER A 478 -12.64 -17.23 6.44
N SER A 479 -12.34 -16.72 5.25
CA SER A 479 -11.43 -17.35 4.27
C SER A 479 -9.99 -17.42 4.79
N VAL A 480 -9.48 -16.35 5.41
CA VAL A 480 -8.16 -16.34 6.05
C VAL A 480 -8.09 -17.31 7.23
N SER A 481 -9.15 -17.40 8.03
CA SER A 481 -9.25 -18.35 9.14
C SER A 481 -9.22 -19.79 8.64
N ASN A 482 -10.02 -20.12 7.62
CA ASN A 482 -10.06 -21.44 6.99
C ASN A 482 -8.69 -21.86 6.45
N ARG A 483 -8.00 -20.96 5.75
CA ARG A 483 -6.64 -21.22 5.27
C ARG A 483 -5.65 -21.44 6.41
N THR A 484 -5.75 -20.65 7.48
CA THR A 484 -4.91 -20.83 8.68
C THR A 484 -5.17 -22.19 9.33
N ASN A 485 -6.44 -22.59 9.43
CA ASN A 485 -6.83 -23.90 9.94
C ASN A 485 -6.31 -25.05 9.06
N GLU A 486 -6.33 -24.89 7.74
CA GLU A 486 -5.78 -25.88 6.80
C GLU A 486 -4.26 -26.02 6.92
N VAL A 487 -3.54 -24.91 7.03
CA VAL A 487 -2.08 -24.92 7.26
C VAL A 487 -1.76 -25.58 8.60
N MET A 488 -2.48 -25.23 9.67
CA MET A 488 -2.31 -25.83 11.00
C MET A 488 -2.60 -27.34 10.98
N LYS A 489 -3.64 -27.77 10.27
CA LYS A 489 -3.99 -29.18 10.08
C LYS A 489 -2.85 -29.92 9.37
N THR A 490 -2.34 -29.40 8.27
CA THR A 490 -1.22 -30.01 7.53
C THR A 490 0.04 -30.12 8.38
N LEU A 491 0.41 -29.05 9.10
CA LEU A 491 1.57 -29.07 10.01
C LEU A 491 1.37 -30.11 11.14
N THR A 492 0.16 -30.20 11.68
CA THR A 492 -0.18 -31.15 12.75
C THR A 492 -0.10 -32.60 12.26
N ILE A 493 -0.59 -32.89 11.04
CA ILE A 493 -0.48 -34.23 10.44
C ILE A 493 0.98 -34.63 10.29
N ILE A 494 1.82 -33.75 9.73
CA ILE A 494 3.25 -33.98 9.56
C ILE A 494 3.90 -34.22 10.93
N ALA A 495 3.72 -33.30 11.89
CA ALA A 495 4.30 -33.42 13.22
C ALA A 495 3.87 -34.71 13.95
N SER A 496 2.58 -35.07 13.88
CA SER A 496 2.05 -36.27 14.54
C SER A 496 2.61 -37.57 13.96
N ILE A 497 2.99 -37.58 12.68
CA ILE A 497 3.67 -38.72 12.05
C ILE A 497 5.14 -38.75 12.48
N PHE A 498 5.83 -37.61 12.48
CA PHE A 498 7.27 -37.55 12.78
C PHE A 498 7.61 -37.73 14.26
N ILE A 499 6.79 -37.26 15.20
CA ILE A 499 7.09 -37.32 16.65
C ILE A 499 7.34 -38.77 17.12
N PRO A 500 6.46 -39.76 16.86
CA PRO A 500 6.69 -41.14 17.27
C PRO A 500 7.90 -41.78 16.57
N ILE A 501 8.09 -41.52 15.27
CA ILE A 501 9.24 -42.04 14.51
C ILE A 501 10.55 -41.51 15.10
N THR A 502 10.61 -40.21 15.36
CA THR A 502 11.78 -39.54 15.94
C THR A 502 12.06 -40.06 17.35
N PHE A 503 11.02 -40.30 18.14
CA PHE A 503 11.15 -40.91 19.46
C PHE A 503 11.75 -42.32 19.40
N ILE A 504 11.23 -43.19 18.52
CA ILE A 504 11.80 -44.53 18.31
C ILE A 504 13.25 -44.43 17.84
N ALA A 505 13.55 -43.57 16.86
CA ALA A 505 14.90 -43.38 16.35
C ALA A 505 15.86 -42.86 17.45
N SER A 506 15.37 -41.98 18.32
CA SER A 506 16.16 -41.43 19.42
C SER A 506 16.51 -42.50 20.45
N ILE A 507 15.59 -43.41 20.79
CA ILE A 507 15.86 -44.54 21.71
C ILE A 507 16.96 -45.44 21.13
N TYR A 508 16.82 -45.85 19.87
CA TYR A 508 17.79 -46.73 19.20
C TYR A 508 19.10 -46.02 18.82
N GLY A 509 19.13 -44.68 18.84
CA GLY A 509 20.34 -43.86 18.65
C GLY A 509 21.13 -43.61 19.94
N THR A 510 20.72 -44.19 21.08
CA THR A 510 21.44 -44.05 22.34
C THR A 510 22.65 -44.99 22.42
N ASN A 511 23.70 -44.55 23.14
CA ASN A 511 24.90 -45.36 23.38
C ASN A 511 24.76 -46.27 24.63
N PHE A 512 23.54 -46.70 24.98
CA PHE A 512 23.32 -47.52 26.19
C PHE A 512 23.63 -49.00 25.93
N VAL A 513 24.33 -49.64 26.87
CA VAL A 513 24.71 -51.06 26.81
C VAL A 513 23.54 -52.00 27.16
N TYR A 514 22.62 -51.55 28.03
CA TYR A 514 21.47 -52.34 28.49
C TYR A 514 20.19 -52.01 27.70
N VAL A 515 20.22 -52.18 26.38
CA VAL A 515 19.01 -52.23 25.55
C VAL A 515 18.99 -53.60 24.88
N PRO A 516 18.20 -54.56 25.38
CA PRO A 516 18.25 -55.97 24.96
C PRO A 516 18.11 -56.17 23.45
N GLU A 517 17.33 -55.30 22.80
CA GLU A 517 17.00 -55.39 21.38
C GLU A 517 18.18 -55.04 20.46
N LEU A 518 19.15 -54.21 20.90
CA LEU A 518 20.26 -53.72 20.06
C LEU A 518 21.31 -54.80 19.72
N GLN A 519 21.39 -55.87 20.51
CA GLN A 519 22.36 -56.96 20.29
C GLN A 519 21.85 -58.03 19.30
N TRP A 520 20.59 -57.93 18.86
CA TRP A 520 20.01 -58.87 17.90
C TRP A 520 20.31 -58.44 16.45
N GLU A 521 20.77 -59.38 15.61
CA GLU A 521 21.13 -59.12 14.20
C GLU A 521 19.96 -58.57 13.37
N GLY A 522 18.71 -58.88 13.74
CA GLY A 522 17.49 -58.39 13.06
C GLY A 522 16.94 -57.05 13.57
N SER A 523 17.56 -56.45 14.59
CA SER A 523 17.04 -55.29 15.32
C SER A 523 16.85 -54.04 14.46
N TYR A 524 17.76 -53.80 13.52
CA TYR A 524 17.67 -52.69 12.57
C TYR A 524 16.42 -52.82 11.67
N PHE A 525 16.18 -54.00 11.12
CA PHE A 525 15.04 -54.25 10.23
C PHE A 525 13.70 -54.28 10.99
N SER A 526 13.68 -54.80 12.23
CA SER A 526 12.47 -54.77 13.06
C SER A 526 12.10 -53.34 13.48
N MET A 527 13.09 -52.51 13.81
CA MET A 527 12.90 -51.08 14.10
C MET A 527 12.29 -50.35 12.90
N LEU A 528 12.88 -50.48 11.70
CA LEU A 528 12.36 -49.88 10.47
C LEU A 528 10.93 -50.34 10.17
N THR A 529 10.66 -51.63 10.36
CA THR A 529 9.31 -52.21 10.18
C THR A 529 8.32 -51.61 11.18
N GLY A 530 8.71 -51.47 12.45
CA GLY A 530 7.89 -50.82 13.48
C GLY A 530 7.58 -49.36 13.16
N MET A 531 8.58 -48.58 12.74
CA MET A 531 8.39 -47.19 12.30
C MET A 531 7.43 -47.10 11.11
N ALA A 532 7.58 -47.99 10.12
CA ALA A 532 6.70 -48.03 8.95
C ALA A 532 5.25 -48.38 9.34
N ILE A 533 5.05 -49.33 10.26
CA ILE A 533 3.72 -49.70 10.77
C ILE A 533 3.07 -48.53 11.53
N VAL A 534 3.81 -47.87 12.43
CA VAL A 534 3.29 -46.70 13.18
C VAL A 534 2.90 -45.57 12.23
N SER A 535 3.77 -45.25 11.26
CA SER A 535 3.50 -44.24 10.24
C SER A 535 2.27 -44.59 9.40
N GLY A 536 2.18 -45.85 8.95
CA GLY A 536 1.06 -46.36 8.16
C GLY A 536 -0.25 -46.31 8.93
N MET A 537 -0.26 -46.70 10.20
CA MET A 537 -1.44 -46.59 11.08
C MET A 537 -1.90 -45.14 11.24
N MET A 538 -0.98 -44.20 11.45
CA MET A 538 -1.31 -42.78 11.57
C MET A 538 -1.89 -42.22 10.27
N ILE A 539 -1.30 -42.54 9.12
CA ILE A 539 -1.81 -42.11 7.81
C ILE A 539 -3.22 -42.67 7.57
N LEU A 540 -3.44 -43.95 7.85
CA LEU A 540 -4.77 -44.58 7.72
C LEU A 540 -5.79 -43.94 8.66
N TRP A 541 -5.39 -43.61 9.88
CA TRP A 541 -6.24 -42.92 10.85
C TRP A 541 -6.63 -41.52 10.38
N PHE A 542 -5.68 -40.72 9.88
CA PHE A 542 -5.95 -39.39 9.34
C PHE A 542 -6.83 -39.44 8.08
N LYS A 543 -6.61 -40.41 7.18
CA LYS A 543 -7.50 -40.64 6.02
C LYS A 543 -8.94 -40.96 6.45
N ARG A 544 -9.12 -41.83 7.45
CA ARG A 544 -10.46 -42.14 7.99
C ARG A 544 -11.15 -40.92 8.58
N LYS A 545 -10.38 -39.98 9.14
CA LYS A 545 -10.90 -38.71 9.68
C LYS A 545 -11.16 -37.64 8.60
N LYS A 546 -10.89 -37.91 7.31
CA LYS A 546 -10.92 -36.92 6.21
C LYS A 546 -9.96 -35.75 6.45
N TRP A 547 -8.86 -36.05 7.13
CA TRP A 547 -7.82 -35.07 7.38
C TRP A 547 -6.77 -35.02 6.27
N LEU A 548 -6.56 -36.18 5.67
CA LEU A 548 -5.97 -36.46 4.35
C LEU A 548 -7.09 -36.93 3.43
#